data_AF-A0A835QC15-F1
#
_entry.id   AF-A0A835QC15-F1
#
_cell.length_a   1.000
_cell.length_b   1.000
_cell.length_c   1.000
_cell.angle_alpha   90.00
_cell.angle_beta   90.00
_cell.angle_gamma   90.00
#
_symmetry.space_group_name_H-M   'P 1'
#
loop_
_entity.id
_entity.type
_entity.pdbx_description
1 polymer ?
#
loop_
_entity_poly.entity_id
_entity_poly.type
_entity_poly.pdbx_seq_one_letter_code
_entity_poly.pdbx_strand_id
1 'polypeptide(L)'
;MFDGAVPSGPPAAEGGEEDPRLHMSLVVEVSKGEASGFDLQFVCSAWQDSLDVVKVYPVSRLHAALRPYMGPNFKELDDELQEAIRSYLEERGVNDDLAEFLHEYMVNKDKVEFIRWMKNVEAYVKK
;
A
#
# COMPACT_ATOMS: atom_id res chain seq x y z
N MET A 1 -1.68 2.11 -8.67
CA MET A 1 -2.64 3.18 -8.96
C MET A 1 -3.03 3.78 -7.62
N PHE A 2 -3.02 5.10 -7.54
CA PHE A 2 -3.46 5.82 -6.34
C PHE A 2 -4.97 5.61 -6.11
N ASP A 3 -5.35 5.35 -4.87
CA ASP A 3 -6.72 5.02 -4.46
C ASP A 3 -7.33 6.06 -3.50
N GLY A 4 -6.58 7.11 -3.16
CA GLY A 4 -7.07 8.26 -2.44
C GLY A 4 -6.28 9.53 -2.74
N ALA A 5 -6.85 10.69 -2.39
CA ALA A 5 -6.17 11.97 -2.44
C ALA A 5 -6.72 12.92 -1.37
N VAL A 6 -5.86 13.76 -0.80
CA VAL A 6 -6.22 14.81 0.18
C VAL A 6 -5.59 16.13 -0.27
N PRO A 7 -6.27 17.28 -0.08
CA PRO A 7 -5.66 18.59 -0.34
C PRO A 7 -4.40 18.80 0.50
N SER A 8 -3.37 19.36 -0.11
CA SER A 8 -2.16 19.83 0.57
C SER A 8 -2.46 21.17 1.26
N GLY A 9 -3.03 21.12 2.47
CA GLY A 9 -3.18 22.31 3.33
C GLY A 9 -4.38 23.24 3.01
N PRO A 10 -4.57 24.30 3.83
CA PRO A 10 -5.58 25.32 3.57
C PRO A 10 -5.19 26.15 2.34
N PRO A 11 -6.17 26.60 1.52
CA PRO A 11 -5.87 27.30 0.27
C PRO A 11 -4.95 28.49 0.54
N ALA A 12 -3.77 28.48 -0.07
CA ALA A 12 -2.88 29.63 -0.07
C ALA A 12 -3.64 30.86 -0.59
N ALA A 13 -3.49 31.99 0.11
CA ALA A 13 -4.15 33.24 -0.25
C ALA A 13 -3.69 33.84 -1.59
N GLU A 14 -2.72 33.23 -2.27
CA GLU A 14 -2.19 33.66 -3.56
C GLU A 14 -1.85 32.46 -4.45
N GLY A 15 -2.72 32.16 -5.42
CA GLY A 15 -2.41 31.63 -6.75
C GLY A 15 -1.58 30.36 -6.93
N GLY A 16 -1.12 29.68 -5.87
CA GLY A 16 -0.39 28.42 -5.95
C GLY A 16 -1.36 27.25 -6.02
N GLU A 17 -1.39 26.54 -7.14
CA GLU A 17 -2.06 25.26 -7.25
C GLU A 17 -1.22 24.25 -6.45
N GLU A 18 -1.61 23.96 -5.20
CA GLU A 18 -0.91 22.97 -4.38
C GLU A 18 -1.32 21.57 -4.86
N ASP A 19 -0.33 20.77 -5.30
CA ASP A 19 -0.59 19.43 -5.81
C ASP A 19 -1.19 18.55 -4.70
N PRO A 20 -2.25 17.77 -5.00
CA PRO A 20 -2.93 16.94 -4.02
C PRO A 20 -1.99 15.86 -3.48
N ARG A 21 -2.06 15.59 -2.18
CA ARG A 21 -1.38 14.44 -1.56
C ARG A 21 -2.08 13.16 -1.96
N LEU A 22 -1.40 12.34 -2.75
CA LEU A 22 -1.93 11.07 -3.23
C LEU A 22 -1.73 9.97 -2.17
N HIS A 23 -2.62 8.99 -2.17
CA HIS A 23 -2.60 7.82 -1.30
C HIS A 23 -2.59 6.54 -2.14
N MET A 24 -1.85 5.55 -1.66
CA MET A 24 -1.77 4.22 -2.24
C MET A 24 -1.87 3.16 -1.16
N SER A 25 -2.85 2.27 -1.28
CA SER A 25 -2.89 1.04 -0.47
C SER A 25 -1.82 0.05 -0.92
N LEU A 26 -0.97 -0.36 0.02
CA LEU A 26 0.05 -1.39 -0.16
C LEU A 26 -0.32 -2.61 0.69
N VAL A 27 -0.27 -3.80 0.08
CA VAL A 27 -0.42 -5.06 0.81
C VAL A 27 0.93 -5.76 0.83
N VAL A 28 1.47 -5.97 2.02
CA VAL A 28 2.75 -6.66 2.23
C VAL A 28 2.47 -8.04 2.79
N GLU A 29 3.01 -9.06 2.14
CA GLU A 29 2.94 -10.44 2.60
C GLU A 29 4.34 -10.89 3.00
N VAL A 30 4.48 -11.39 4.23
CA VAL A 30 5.76 -11.89 4.75
C VAL A 30 5.64 -13.37 5.05
N SER A 31 6.41 -14.15 4.27
CA SER A 31 6.45 -15.60 4.35
C SER A 31 7.72 -16.12 4.99
N LYS A 32 7.59 -17.02 5.96
CA LYS A 32 8.72 -17.73 6.59
C LYS A 32 8.98 -19.13 6.00
N GLY A 33 8.51 -19.39 4.78
CA GLY A 33 8.62 -20.68 4.10
C GLY A 33 7.70 -21.77 4.67
N GLU A 34 7.89 -23.02 4.22
CA GLU A 34 7.02 -24.16 4.52
C GLU A 34 6.94 -24.53 6.01
N ALA A 35 7.91 -24.08 6.82
CA ALA A 35 7.91 -24.30 8.26
C ALA A 35 6.79 -23.54 8.99
N SER A 36 6.20 -22.52 8.37
CA SER A 36 5.06 -21.78 8.91
C SER A 36 3.78 -22.10 8.13
N GLY A 37 2.76 -22.60 8.83
CA GLY A 37 1.43 -22.86 8.26
C GLY A 37 0.64 -21.61 7.87
N PHE A 38 1.19 -20.42 8.14
CA PHE A 38 0.60 -19.13 7.81
C PHE A 38 1.66 -18.12 7.35
N ASP A 39 1.19 -17.12 6.61
CA ASP A 39 1.86 -15.89 6.25
C ASP A 39 1.35 -14.74 7.10
N LEU A 40 2.15 -13.69 7.27
CA LEU A 40 1.67 -12.45 7.85
C LEU A 40 1.35 -11.48 6.73
N GLN A 41 0.12 -10.97 6.74
CA GLN A 41 -0.32 -9.94 5.82
C GLN A 41 -0.45 -8.62 6.57
N PHE A 42 0.14 -7.58 5.99
CA PHE A 42 0.07 -6.21 6.46
C PHE A 42 -0.64 -5.39 5.40
N VAL A 43 -1.60 -4.59 5.84
CA VAL A 43 -2.26 -3.58 5.00
C VAL A 43 -1.68 -2.24 5.40
N CYS A 44 -0.99 -1.59 4.48
CA CYS A 44 -0.31 -0.32 4.70
C CYS A 44 -0.94 0.78 3.84
N SER A 45 -0.95 2.00 4.37
CA SER A 45 -1.29 3.22 3.67
C SER A 45 0.00 3.95 3.35
N ALA A 46 0.36 4.01 2.06
CA ALA A 46 1.53 4.74 1.58
C ALA A 46 1.10 6.13 1.08
N TRP A 47 1.44 7.15 1.85
CA TRP A 47 1.46 8.54 1.41
C TRP A 47 2.82 8.86 0.81
N GLN A 48 2.96 10.05 0.22
CA GLN A 48 4.19 10.42 -0.50
C GLN A 48 5.43 10.53 0.41
N ASP A 49 5.20 10.78 1.70
CA ASP A 49 6.22 11.04 2.72
C ASP A 49 6.16 10.07 3.91
N SER A 50 5.19 9.14 3.92
CA SER A 50 4.93 8.30 5.08
C SER A 50 4.28 6.97 4.72
N LEU A 51 4.68 5.92 5.42
CA LEU A 51 4.10 4.58 5.33
C LEU A 51 3.53 4.17 6.69
N ASP A 52 2.21 4.02 6.74
CA ASP A 52 1.51 3.61 7.96
C ASP A 52 0.91 2.21 7.85
N VAL A 53 1.09 1.39 8.88
CA VAL A 53 0.40 0.11 9.01
C VAL A 53 -1.03 0.36 9.48
N VAL A 54 -2.00 -0.17 8.75
CA VAL A 54 -3.43 -0.07 9.06
C VAL A 54 -3.94 -1.34 9.74
N LYS A 55 -3.48 -2.51 9.26
CA LYS A 55 -3.87 -3.83 9.79
C LYS A 55 -2.74 -4.83 9.66
N VAL A 56 -2.73 -5.80 10.57
CA VAL A 56 -1.87 -6.99 10.52
C VAL A 56 -2.69 -8.22 10.88
N TYR A 57 -2.58 -9.28 10.10
CA TYR A 57 -3.26 -10.55 10.40
C TYR A 57 -2.59 -11.75 9.73
N PRO A 58 -2.67 -12.94 10.36
CA PRO A 58 -2.17 -14.16 9.75
C PRO A 58 -3.11 -14.68 8.66
N VAL A 59 -2.54 -15.17 7.56
CA VAL A 59 -3.24 -15.82 6.46
C VAL A 59 -2.75 -17.26 6.35
N SER A 60 -3.64 -18.23 6.55
CA SER A 60 -3.25 -19.65 6.43
C SER A 60 -2.99 -20.02 4.98
N ARG A 61 -1.88 -20.72 4.72
CA ARG A 61 -1.55 -21.24 3.38
C ARG A 61 -2.39 -22.44 2.98
N LEU A 62 -2.79 -23.25 3.97
CA LEU A 62 -3.44 -24.55 3.74
C LEU A 62 -4.98 -24.43 3.69
N HIS A 63 -5.52 -23.49 4.45
CA HIS A 63 -6.96 -23.33 4.61
C HIS A 63 -7.36 -21.87 4.48
N ALA A 64 -7.94 -21.51 3.34
CA ALA A 64 -8.63 -20.25 3.19
C ALA A 64 -9.89 -20.27 4.08
N ALA A 65 -9.82 -19.67 5.26
CA ALA A 65 -11.00 -19.42 6.06
C ALA A 65 -11.95 -18.51 5.27
N LEU A 66 -13.24 -18.84 5.20
CA LEU A 66 -14.23 -18.01 4.51
C LEU A 66 -14.33 -16.59 5.11
N ARG A 67 -14.00 -16.45 6.40
CA ARG A 67 -13.86 -15.16 7.10
C ARG A 67 -12.72 -15.26 8.12
N PRO A 68 -11.47 -14.98 7.73
CA PRO A 68 -10.37 -14.94 8.68
C PRO A 68 -10.56 -13.74 9.63
N TYR A 69 -10.08 -13.88 10.86
CA TYR A 69 -10.02 -12.75 11.78
C TYR A 69 -8.94 -11.78 11.30
N MET A 70 -9.34 -10.54 11.01
CA MET A 70 -8.47 -9.53 10.38
C MET A 70 -7.63 -8.72 11.38
N GLY A 71 -7.64 -9.11 12.65
CA GLY A 71 -7.01 -8.33 13.72
C GLY A 71 -7.82 -7.11 14.14
N PRO A 72 -7.43 -6.46 15.26
CA PRO A 72 -7.92 -5.14 15.64
C PRO A 72 -7.40 -4.06 14.68
N ASN A 73 -7.85 -2.82 14.87
CA ASN A 73 -7.22 -1.70 14.16
C ASN A 73 -5.78 -1.54 14.69
N PHE A 74 -4.80 -1.30 13.80
CA PHE A 74 -3.40 -1.14 14.23
C PHE A 74 -3.23 -0.03 15.28
N LYS A 75 -4.03 1.05 15.17
CA LYS A 75 -4.04 2.17 16.14
C LYS A 75 -4.57 1.81 17.53
N GLU A 76 -5.25 0.67 17.67
CA GLU A 76 -5.78 0.18 18.96
C GLU A 76 -4.78 -0.74 19.67
N LEU A 77 -3.67 -1.12 19.02
CA LEU A 77 -2.59 -1.88 19.64
C LEU A 77 -1.81 -0.99 20.63
N ASP A 78 -1.15 -1.60 21.60
CA ASP A 78 -0.22 -0.89 22.48
C ASP A 78 0.98 -0.34 21.69
N ASP A 79 1.53 0.78 22.17
CA ASP A 79 2.60 1.51 21.47
C ASP A 79 3.87 0.66 21.27
N GLU A 80 4.21 -0.21 22.24
CA GLU A 80 5.37 -1.10 22.16
C GLU A 80 5.19 -2.13 21.03
N LEU A 81 4.01 -2.73 20.91
CA LEU A 81 3.68 -3.64 19.82
C LEU A 81 3.63 -2.95 18.46
N GLN A 82 3.09 -1.72 18.39
CA GLN A 82 3.09 -0.94 17.16
C GLN A 82 4.53 -0.68 16.67
N GLU A 83 5.41 -0.27 17.57
CA GLU A 83 6.82 -0.01 17.27
C GLU A 83 7.54 -1.28 16.82
N ALA A 84 7.33 -2.40 17.52
CA ALA A 84 7.93 -3.68 17.15
C ALA A 84 7.49 -4.13 15.74
N ILE A 85 6.23 -3.91 15.36
CA ILE A 85 5.73 -4.24 14.02
C ILE A 85 6.30 -3.29 12.96
N ARG A 86 6.41 -1.99 13.24
CA ARG A 86 7.03 -1.02 12.33
C ARG A 86 8.49 -1.39 12.08
N SER A 87 9.27 -1.60 13.15
CA SER A 87 10.67 -2.02 13.06
C SER A 87 10.85 -3.34 12.28
N TYR A 88 9.96 -4.32 12.49
CA TYR A 88 9.98 -5.57 11.73
C TYR A 88 9.83 -5.37 10.21
N LEU A 89 8.99 -4.41 9.78
CA LEU A 89 8.79 -4.07 8.37
C LEU A 89 9.95 -3.24 7.81
N GLU A 90 10.48 -2.30 8.59
CA GLU A 90 11.63 -1.49 8.19
C GLU A 90 12.88 -2.34 7.92
N GLU A 91 13.17 -3.34 8.76
CA GLU A 91 14.26 -4.30 8.55
C GLU A 91 14.14 -5.06 7.21
N ARG A 92 12.93 -5.13 6.63
CA ARG A 92 12.63 -5.77 5.35
C ARG A 92 12.55 -4.78 4.19
N GLY A 93 12.85 -3.50 4.44
CA GLY A 93 12.80 -2.43 3.45
C GLY A 93 11.39 -1.92 3.17
N VAL A 94 10.43 -2.18 4.06
CA VAL A 94 9.08 -1.60 3.99
C VAL A 94 9.04 -0.40 4.93
N ASN A 95 9.37 0.77 4.38
CA ASN A 95 9.56 2.02 5.11
C ASN A 95 9.10 3.23 4.26
N ASP A 96 9.35 4.44 4.74
CA ASP A 96 8.98 5.69 4.06
C ASP A 96 9.72 5.87 2.72
N ASP A 97 10.99 5.45 2.61
CA ASP A 97 11.75 5.49 1.35
C ASP A 97 11.08 4.63 0.26
N LEU A 98 10.54 3.45 0.65
CA LEU A 98 9.77 2.61 -0.27
C LEU A 98 8.49 3.33 -0.73
N ALA A 99 7.81 4.05 0.17
CA ALA A 99 6.62 4.81 -0.21
C ALA A 99 6.96 5.89 -1.23
N GLU A 100 8.00 6.70 -0.98
CA GLU A 100 8.48 7.73 -1.92
C GLU A 100 8.81 7.12 -3.29
N PHE A 101 9.60 6.04 -3.31
CA PHE A 101 9.94 5.33 -4.55
C PHE A 101 8.69 4.82 -5.30
N LEU A 102 7.73 4.22 -4.59
CA LEU A 102 6.52 3.70 -5.21
C LEU A 102 5.67 4.84 -5.80
N HIS A 103 5.63 6.01 -5.17
CA HIS A 103 4.94 7.18 -5.71
C HIS A 103 5.56 7.63 -7.04
N GLU A 104 6.88 7.77 -7.11
CA GLU A 104 7.57 8.10 -8.37
C GLU A 104 7.33 7.03 -9.46
N TYR A 105 7.41 5.75 -9.07
CA TYR A 105 7.20 4.63 -9.98
C TYR A 105 5.76 4.56 -10.51
N MET A 106 4.75 4.83 -9.68
CA MET A 106 3.34 4.78 -10.07
C MET A 106 3.01 5.80 -11.18
N VAL A 107 3.57 7.01 -11.14
CA VAL A 107 3.34 8.04 -12.17
C VAL A 107 3.75 7.54 -13.56
N ASN A 108 4.88 6.82 -13.64
CA ASN A 108 5.32 6.25 -14.91
C ASN A 108 4.52 4.99 -15.28
N LYS A 109 4.23 4.12 -14.30
CA LYS A 109 3.47 2.88 -14.51
C LYS A 109 2.08 3.18 -15.08
N ASP A 110 1.36 4.16 -14.53
CA ASP A 110 0.00 4.48 -14.96
C ASP A 110 -0.05 4.91 -16.43
N LYS A 111 0.94 5.69 -16.90
CA LYS A 111 1.07 6.07 -18.33
C LYS A 111 1.32 4.85 -19.22
N VAL A 112 2.25 3.98 -18.82
CA VAL A 112 2.60 2.79 -19.60
C VAL A 112 1.42 1.82 -19.67
N GLU A 113 0.73 1.60 -18.56
CA GLU A 113 -0.45 0.73 -18.48
C GLU A 113 -1.61 1.27 -19.30
N PHE A 114 -1.84 2.57 -19.30
CA PHE A 114 -2.87 3.20 -20.14
C PHE A 114 -2.61 2.95 -21.63
N ILE A 115 -1.37 3.13 -22.10
CA ILE A 115 -0.99 2.85 -23.48
C ILE A 115 -1.19 1.36 -23.81
N ARG A 116 -0.77 0.47 -22.92
CA ARG A 116 -0.94 -0.99 -23.08
C ARG A 116 -2.42 -1.37 -23.18
N TRP A 117 -3.25 -0.81 -22.30
CA TRP A 117 -4.69 -1.01 -22.32
C TRP A 117 -5.31 -0.54 -23.63
N MET A 118 -4.97 0.67 -24.12
CA MET A 118 -5.49 1.17 -25.40
C MET A 118 -5.14 0.23 -26.57
N LYS A 119 -3.90 -0.27 -26.63
CA LYS A 119 -3.49 -1.23 -27.66
C LYS A 119 -4.30 -2.54 -27.60
N ASN A 120 -4.58 -3.03 -26.40
CA ASN A 120 -5.39 -4.23 -26.22
C ASN A 120 -6.84 -4.02 -26.66
N VAL A 121 -7.43 -2.86 -26.34
CA VAL A 121 -8.79 -2.49 -26.78
C VAL A 121 -8.85 -2.36 -28.30
N GLU A 122 -7.89 -1.67 -28.90
CA GLU A 122 -7.80 -1.52 -30.36
C GLU A 122 -7.72 -2.89 -31.06
N ALA A 123 -6.85 -3.79 -30.57
CA ALA A 123 -6.70 -5.13 -31.13
C ALA A 123 -7.98 -5.97 -31.00
N TYR A 124 -8.75 -5.78 -29.92
CA TYR A 124 -10.01 -6.46 -29.71
C TYR A 124 -11.12 -5.93 -30.63
N VAL A 125 -11.24 -4.60 -30.80
CA VAL A 125 -12.27 -3.97 -31.64
C VAL A 125 -12.01 -4.16 -33.14
N LYS A 126 -10.75 -4.31 -33.55
CA LYS A 126 -10.39 -4.56 -34.95
C LYS A 126 -10.57 -6.01 -35.40
N LYS A 127 -10.88 -6.93 -34.48
CA LYS A 127 -11.32 -8.29 -34.80
C LYS A 127 -12.82 -8.31 -35.08
#